data_AF-D2TVI0-F1
#
_entry.id   AF-D2TVI0-F1
#
_cell.length_a   1.000
_cell.length_b   1.000
_cell.length_c   1.000
_cell.angle_alpha   90.00
_cell.angle_beta   90.00
_cell.angle_gamma   90.00
#
_symmetry.space_group_name_H-M   'P 1'
#
loop_
_entity.id
_entity.type
_entity.pdbx_description
1 polymer ?
#
loop_
_entity_poly.entity_id
_entity_poly.type
_entity_poly.pdbx_seq_one_letter_code
_entity_poly.pdbx_strand_id
1 'polypeptide(L)'
;MMLLLFSYEALAVVIPKSSGLDSRVQEVFYQPDNVTVVKVKEGIATLIQLESDEVVDGDAAGMGLGDPLAWNVSVRGNNIFLRPIAE
;
A
#
# COMPACT_ATOMS: atom_id res chain seq x y z
N MET A 1 9.21 -45.62 -1.99
CA MET A 1 9.74 -44.32 -1.57
C MET A 1 8.62 -43.30 -1.74
N MET A 2 7.96 -42.89 -0.65
CA MET A 2 6.85 -41.91 -0.68
C MET A 2 7.44 -40.51 -0.53
N LEU A 3 7.25 -39.64 -1.53
CA LEU A 3 7.70 -38.25 -1.46
C LEU A 3 6.66 -37.43 -0.68
N LEU A 4 7.04 -36.91 0.49
CA LEU A 4 6.24 -35.93 1.23
C LEU A 4 6.55 -34.54 0.66
N LEU A 5 5.57 -33.92 0.01
CA LEU A 5 5.63 -32.51 -0.38
C LEU A 5 5.17 -31.67 0.82
N PHE A 6 6.10 -30.93 1.41
CA PHE A 6 5.76 -29.92 2.41
C PHE A 6 5.33 -28.64 1.69
N SER A 7 4.12 -28.18 1.94
CA SER A 7 3.65 -26.85 1.51
C SER A 7 4.36 -25.78 2.36
N TYR A 8 5.02 -24.83 1.72
CA TYR A 8 5.61 -23.68 2.39
C TYR A 8 4.57 -22.55 2.46
N GLU A 9 4.35 -21.97 3.64
CA GLU A 9 3.54 -20.76 3.72
C GLU A 9 4.36 -19.57 3.21
N ALA A 10 3.85 -18.88 2.19
CA ALA A 10 4.45 -17.66 1.69
C ALA A 10 4.06 -16.48 2.60
N LEU A 11 5.01 -15.98 3.39
CA LEU A 11 4.84 -14.78 4.21
C LEU A 11 5.25 -13.55 3.40
N ALA A 12 4.31 -12.99 2.64
CA ALA A 12 4.52 -11.76 1.84
C ALA A 12 4.05 -10.48 2.55
N VAL A 13 3.37 -10.58 3.69
CA VAL A 13 2.78 -9.40 4.34
C VAL A 13 3.82 -8.60 5.13
N VAL A 14 3.81 -7.28 4.93
CA VAL A 14 4.62 -6.32 5.68
C VAL A 14 3.74 -5.29 6.37
N ILE A 15 3.99 -5.09 7.66
CA ILE A 15 3.35 -4.05 8.47
C ILE A 15 4.39 -2.93 8.67
N PRO A 16 4.19 -1.74 8.07
CA PRO A 16 5.10 -0.60 8.24
C PRO A 16 5.32 -0.24 9.69
N LYS A 17 6.52 0.23 10.01
CA LYS A 17 6.91 0.64 11.36
C LYS A 17 7.00 2.16 11.43
N SER A 18 6.57 2.71 12.55
CA SER A 18 6.74 4.13 12.86
C SER A 18 8.18 4.42 13.30
N SER A 19 8.67 5.62 12.97
CA SER A 19 9.95 6.16 13.46
C SER A 19 9.92 6.56 14.94
N GLY A 20 8.77 6.44 15.62
CA GLY A 20 8.62 6.65 17.06
C GLY A 20 8.09 8.03 17.47
N LEU A 21 8.00 9.00 16.54
CA LEU A 21 7.45 10.33 16.81
C LEU A 21 5.92 10.38 16.69
N ASP A 22 5.36 9.75 15.66
CA ASP A 22 3.93 9.58 15.45
C ASP A 22 3.68 8.18 14.90
N SER A 23 2.82 7.40 15.56
CA SER A 23 2.56 6.00 15.21
C SER A 23 1.85 5.83 13.86
N ARG A 24 1.24 6.90 13.34
CA ARG A 24 0.52 6.94 12.07
C ARG A 24 1.44 7.25 10.89
N VAL A 25 2.59 7.87 11.14
CA VAL A 25 3.63 8.08 10.13
C VAL A 25 4.53 6.86 10.15
N GLN A 26 4.52 6.11 9.06
CA GLN A 26 5.17 4.82 8.96
C GLN A 26 5.96 4.72 7.65
N GLU A 27 7.08 4.02 7.70
CA GLU A 27 7.96 3.81 6.56
C GLU A 27 8.18 2.31 6.33
N VAL A 28 8.40 1.95 5.07
CA VAL A 28 8.70 0.59 4.64
C VAL A 28 9.53 0.64 3.36
N PHE A 29 10.54 -0.22 3.26
CA PHE A 29 11.29 -0.37 2.02
C PHE A 29 10.51 -1.22 1.02
N TYR A 30 10.48 -0.78 -0.23
CA TYR A 30 9.86 -1.53 -1.31
C TYR A 30 10.53 -2.90 -1.50
N GLN A 31 9.71 -3.92 -1.72
CA GLN A 31 10.13 -5.27 -2.07
C GLN A 31 9.07 -5.86 -3.03
N PRO A 32 9.46 -6.28 -4.24
CA PRO A 32 8.53 -6.77 -5.26
C PRO A 32 7.56 -7.86 -4.81
N ASP A 33 8.00 -8.75 -3.94
CA ASP A 33 7.21 -9.91 -3.50
C ASP A 33 6.35 -9.62 -2.26
N ASN A 34 6.35 -8.38 -1.75
CA ASN A 34 5.66 -8.03 -0.52
C ASN A 34 4.33 -7.29 -0.74
N VAL A 35 3.41 -7.50 0.20
CA VAL A 35 2.15 -6.76 0.34
C VAL A 35 2.25 -5.86 1.57
N THR A 36 2.17 -4.56 1.37
CA THR A 36 2.22 -3.58 2.46
C THR A 36 0.83 -3.30 3.01
N VAL A 37 0.68 -3.43 4.33
CA VAL A 37 -0.57 -3.06 5.02
C VAL A 37 -0.62 -1.56 5.26
N VAL A 38 -1.54 -0.87 4.60
CA VAL A 38 -1.84 0.55 4.86
C VAL A 38 -3.14 0.65 5.65
N LYS A 39 -3.05 1.15 6.88
CA LYS A 39 -4.22 1.37 7.73
C LYS A 39 -4.83 2.74 7.42
N VAL A 40 -6.10 2.73 7.04
CA VAL A 40 -6.87 3.94 6.72
C VAL A 40 -8.02 4.11 7.73
N LYS A 41 -8.57 5.32 7.79
CA LYS A 41 -9.76 5.63 8.60
C LYS A 41 -10.78 6.36 7.74
N GLU A 42 -12.04 5.97 7.90
CA GLU A 42 -13.17 6.61 7.24
C GLU A 42 -13.18 8.13 7.43
N GLY A 43 -13.45 8.86 6.35
CA GLY A 43 -13.46 10.32 6.34
C GLY A 43 -12.08 10.98 6.47
N ILE A 44 -11.01 10.24 6.77
CA ILE A 44 -9.65 10.78 6.92
C ILE A 44 -8.80 10.46 5.71
N ALA A 45 -8.17 11.49 5.14
CA ALA A 45 -7.21 11.33 4.06
C ALA A 45 -5.89 10.73 4.59
N THR A 46 -5.45 9.66 3.93
CA THR A 46 -4.16 9.00 4.13
C THR A 46 -3.27 9.32 2.94
N LEU A 47 -2.04 9.73 3.19
CA LEU A 47 -1.02 9.94 2.16
C LEU A 47 -0.11 8.72 2.10
N ILE A 48 0.04 8.15 0.90
CA ILE A 48 1.14 7.25 0.56
C ILE A 48 2.10 8.06 -0.30
N GLN A 49 3.34 8.18 0.16
CA GLN A 49 4.41 8.84 -0.58
C GLN A 49 5.40 7.77 -1.04
N LEU A 50 5.59 7.68 -2.34
CA LEU A 50 6.60 6.83 -2.97
C LEU A 50 7.95 7.54 -2.98
N GLU A 51 9.02 6.83 -3.30
CA GLU A 51 10.33 7.47 -3.49
C GLU A 51 10.30 8.51 -4.61
N SER A 52 11.28 9.40 -4.61
CA SER A 52 11.28 10.57 -5.52
C SER A 52 11.31 10.22 -7.02
N ASP A 53 11.83 9.04 -7.37
CA ASP A 53 11.91 8.48 -8.71
C ASP A 53 10.77 7.50 -9.02
N GLU A 54 9.89 7.22 -8.05
CA GLU A 54 8.71 6.37 -8.20
C GLU A 54 7.47 7.24 -8.42
N VAL A 55 6.99 7.30 -9.66
CA VAL A 55 5.84 8.12 -10.04
C VAL A 55 4.75 7.29 -10.70
N VAL A 56 3.50 7.64 -10.40
CA VAL A 56 2.33 7.08 -11.09
C VAL A 56 1.95 8.06 -12.20
N ASP A 57 2.71 8.02 -13.30
CA ASP A 57 2.52 8.87 -14.48
C ASP A 57 2.85 8.11 -15.78
N GLY A 58 2.21 8.50 -16.89
CA GLY A 58 2.42 7.93 -18.22
C GLY A 58 1.66 6.63 -18.54
N ASP A 59 1.79 6.18 -19.79
CA ASP A 59 0.98 5.09 -20.37
C ASP A 59 1.24 3.70 -19.77
N ALA A 60 2.38 3.52 -19.11
CA ALA A 60 2.78 2.27 -18.46
C ALA A 60 2.49 2.25 -16.94
N ALA A 61 2.09 3.38 -16.36
CA ALA A 61 1.73 3.45 -14.94
C ALA A 61 0.29 2.95 -14.73
N GLY A 62 0.09 2.20 -13.66
CA GLY A 62 -1.21 1.66 -13.29
C GLY A 62 -1.43 1.71 -11.79
N MET A 63 -2.60 2.19 -11.38
CA MET A 63 -3.08 2.07 -10.01
C MET A 63 -4.53 1.60 -10.05
N GLY A 64 -4.79 0.47 -9.41
CA GLY A 64 -6.12 -0.07 -9.22
C GLY A 64 -6.56 0.08 -7.78
N LEU A 65 -7.83 0.38 -7.58
CA LEU A 65 -8.48 0.32 -6.28
C LEU A 65 -9.71 -0.56 -6.40
N GLY A 66 -10.24 -1.00 -5.25
CA GLY A 66 -11.44 -1.83 -5.19
C GLY A 66 -12.69 -1.08 -5.65
N ASP A 67 -13.76 -1.14 -4.87
CA ASP A 67 -15.01 -0.44 -5.21
C ASP A 67 -14.79 1.07 -5.45
N PRO A 68 -14.89 1.58 -6.69
CA PRO A 68 -14.57 2.97 -7.00
C PRO A 68 -15.51 3.97 -6.32
N LEU A 69 -16.69 3.54 -5.86
CA LEU A 69 -17.62 4.40 -5.11
C LEU A 69 -17.25 4.54 -3.64
N ALA A 70 -16.46 3.60 -3.10
CA ALA A 70 -16.04 3.60 -1.70
C ALA A 70 -14.81 4.50 -1.42
N TRP A 71 -14.12 4.98 -2.45
CA TRP A 71 -12.83 5.66 -2.32
C TRP A 71 -12.80 7.01 -3.04
N ASN A 72 -12.34 8.05 -2.33
CA ASN A 72 -11.89 9.29 -2.95
C ASN A 72 -10.37 9.26 -3.08
N VAL A 73 -9.89 9.44 -4.31
CA VAL A 73 -8.50 9.14 -4.68
C VAL A 73 -7.94 10.27 -5.53
N SER A 74 -6.73 10.69 -5.22
CA SER A 74 -6.00 11.66 -6.03
C SER A 74 -4.52 11.30 -6.09
N VAL A 75 -3.91 11.44 -7.26
CA VAL A 75 -2.50 11.16 -7.50
C VAL A 75 -1.82 12.44 -7.95
N ARG A 76 -0.64 12.74 -7.39
CA ARG A 76 0.19 13.90 -7.73
C ARG A 76 1.66 13.53 -7.68
N GLY A 77 2.21 13.11 -8.82
CA GLY A 77 3.59 12.62 -8.92
C GLY A 77 3.79 11.35 -8.09
N ASN A 78 4.66 11.42 -7.08
CA ASN A 78 4.92 10.34 -6.13
C ASN A 78 3.98 10.32 -4.91
N ASN A 79 2.92 11.12 -4.91
CA ASN A 79 1.96 11.21 -3.79
C ASN A 79 0.60 10.65 -4.18
N ILE A 80 0.11 9.69 -3.40
CA ILE A 80 -1.20 9.05 -3.56
C ILE A 80 -2.03 9.38 -2.31
N PHE A 81 -3.13 10.09 -2.51
CA PHE A 81 -4.09 10.42 -1.47
C PHE A 81 -5.25 9.45 -1.52
N LEU A 82 -5.50 8.76 -0.41
CA LEU A 82 -6.59 7.81 -0.24
C LEU A 82 -7.51 8.28 0.88
N ARG A 83 -8.81 8.40 0.60
CA ARG A 83 -9.81 8.65 1.63
C ARG A 83 -11.00 7.71 1.43
N PRO A 84 -11.28 6.80 2.37
CA PRO A 84 -12.53 6.05 2.35
C PRO A 84 -13.70 7.02 2.52
N ILE A 85 -14.70 6.92 1.64
CA ILE A 85 -15.88 7.80 1.64
C ILE A 85 -16.98 7.26 2.56
N ALA A 86 -17.02 5.93 2.78
CA ALA A 86 -18.04 5.11 3.44
C ALA A 86 -19.37 5.80 3.81
N GLU A 87 -20.45 5.22 3.31
CA GLU A 87 -21.83 5.60 3.64
C GLU A 87 -22.29 5.00 4.98
#